data_AF-A0A1Q9S004-F1
#
_entry.id   AF-A0A1Q9S004-F1
#
_cell.length_a   1.000
_cell.length_b   1.000
_cell.length_c   1.000
_cell.angle_alpha   90.00
_cell.angle_beta   90.00
_cell.angle_gamma   90.00
#
_symmetry.space_group_name_H-M   'P 1'
#
loop_
_entity.id
_entity.type
_entity.pdbx_description
1 polymer ?
#
loop_
_entity_poly.entity_id
_entity_poly.type
_entity_poly.pdbx_seq_one_letter_code
_entity_poly.pdbx_strand_id
1 'polypeptide(L)'
;MGAMVVALELAAVLVAFGYFGWPILVAGVPVIVITVIALLVVRASEAPRRKLQEHRASRWDPEAALPGGLMSGFFEVPRRRPQP
;
A
#
# COMPACT_ATOMS: atom_id res chain seq x y z
N MET A 1 8.46 -11.17 6.44
CA MET A 1 8.85 -10.80 5.07
C MET A 1 9.86 -9.66 5.04
N GLY A 2 9.58 -8.46 5.57
CA GLY A 2 10.52 -7.32 5.51
C GLY A 2 11.94 -7.60 6.04
N ALA A 3 12.07 -8.23 7.21
CA ALA A 3 13.38 -8.61 7.75
C ALA A 3 14.15 -9.61 6.84
N MET A 4 13.44 -10.50 6.15
CA MET A 4 14.04 -11.45 5.22
C MET A 4 14.59 -10.75 3.97
N VAL A 5 13.90 -9.72 3.48
CA VAL A 5 14.37 -8.89 2.36
C VAL A 5 15.69 -8.20 2.74
N VAL A 6 15.75 -7.56 3.92
CA VAL A 6 16.98 -6.89 4.39
C VAL A 6 18.13 -7.88 4.56
N ALA A 7 17.87 -9.08 5.10
CA ALA A 7 18.88 -10.13 5.23
C ALA A 7 19.42 -10.59 3.87
N LEU A 8 18.54 -10.71 2.87
CA LEU A 8 18.94 -11.10 1.51
C LEU A 8 19.75 -9.99 0.82
N GLU A 9 19.36 -8.73 0.99
CA GLU A 9 20.12 -7.58 0.49
C GLU A 9 21.52 -7.53 1.11
N LEU A 10 21.65 -7.73 2.42
CA LEU A 10 22.94 -7.80 3.09
C LEU A 10 23.80 -8.96 2.55
N ALA A 11 23.20 -10.14 2.34
CA ALA A 11 23.89 -11.28 1.75
C ALA A 11 24.37 -10.96 0.32
N ALA A 12 23.54 -10.31 -0.50
CA ALA A 12 23.92 -9.89 -1.84
C ALA A 12 25.07 -8.88 -1.84
N VAL A 13 25.05 -7.90 -0.92
CA VAL A 13 26.14 -6.93 -0.77
C VAL A 13 27.44 -7.61 -0.32
N LEU A 14 27.37 -8.58 0.60
CA LEU A 14 28.54 -9.35 1.03
C LEU A 14 29.15 -10.15 -0.12
N VAL A 15 28.30 -10.82 -0.91
CA VAL A 15 28.75 -11.55 -2.10
C VAL A 15 29.40 -10.59 -3.10
N ALA A 16 28.73 -9.48 -3.43
CA ALA A 16 29.25 -8.49 -4.37
C ALA A 16 30.56 -7.84 -3.87
N PHE A 17 30.68 -7.57 -2.57
CA PHE A 17 31.92 -7.08 -1.97
C PHE A 17 33.07 -8.06 -2.16
N GLY A 18 32.82 -9.37 -2.04
CA GLY A 18 33.83 -10.40 -2.31
C GLY A 18 34.38 -10.39 -3.74
N TYR A 19 33.55 -10.05 -4.73
CA TYR A 19 33.96 -10.02 -6.15
C TYR A 19 34.50 -8.68 -6.62
N PHE A 20 33.92 -7.58 -6.15
CA PHE A 20 34.18 -6.23 -6.68
C PHE A 20 34.85 -5.28 -5.67
N GLY A 21 34.97 -5.69 -4.40
CA GLY A 21 35.64 -4.94 -3.35
C GLY A 21 34.83 -3.75 -2.81
N TRP A 22 35.54 -2.81 -2.20
CA TRP A 22 34.96 -1.68 -1.47
C TRP A 22 34.02 -0.75 -2.26
N PRO A 23 34.13 -0.55 -3.60
CA PRO A 23 33.20 0.33 -4.32
C PRO A 23 31.74 -0.11 -4.23
N ILE A 24 31.48 -1.39 -4.01
CA ILE A 24 30.13 -1.94 -3.83
C ILE A 24 29.44 -1.34 -2.60
N LEU A 25 30.18 -0.98 -1.57
CA LEU A 25 29.60 -0.39 -0.36
C LEU A 25 29.01 0.99 -0.64
N VAL A 26 29.57 1.74 -1.61
CA VAL A 26 29.08 3.06 -2.00
C VAL A 26 27.67 2.98 -2.60
N ALA A 27 27.35 1.90 -3.31
CA ALA A 27 26.02 1.69 -3.90
C ALA A 27 25.11 0.85 -2.99
N GLY A 28 25.64 -0.21 -2.38
CA GLY A 28 24.87 -1.17 -1.57
C GLY A 28 24.34 -0.57 -0.27
N VAL A 29 25.12 0.28 0.41
CA VAL A 29 24.68 0.91 1.67
C VAL A 29 23.47 1.83 1.44
N PRO A 30 23.50 2.77 0.46
CA PRO A 30 22.31 3.57 0.15
C PRO A 30 21.07 2.74 -0.20
N VAL A 31 21.23 1.65 -0.95
CA VAL A 31 20.11 0.75 -1.31
C VAL A 31 19.47 0.17 -0.06
N ILE A 32 20.26 -0.41 0.85
CA ILE A 32 19.75 -0.98 2.11
C ILE A 32 19.05 0.10 2.95
N VAL A 33 19.62 1.31 3.03
CA VAL A 33 19.02 2.43 3.76
C VAL A 33 17.65 2.77 3.18
N ILE A 34 17.52 2.87 1.85
CA ILE A 34 16.24 3.14 1.17
C ILE A 34 15.22 2.04 1.48
N THR A 35 15.62 0.76 1.41
CA THR A 35 14.74 -0.37 1.72
C THR A 35 14.25 -0.31 3.15
N VAL A 36 15.13 -0.03 4.13
CA VAL A 36 14.74 0.13 5.54
C VAL A 36 13.76 1.28 5.72
N ILE A 37 14.00 2.44 5.11
CA ILE A 37 13.09 3.58 5.17
C ILE A 37 11.72 3.20 4.59
N ALA A 38 11.69 2.55 3.42
CA ALA A 38 10.44 2.11 2.80
C ALA A 38 9.65 1.14 3.71
N LEU A 39 10.33 0.18 4.35
CA LEU A 39 9.72 -0.74 5.30
C LEU A 39 9.16 0.00 6.53
N LEU A 40 9.88 0.99 7.06
CA LEU A 40 9.41 1.82 8.17
C LEU A 40 8.18 2.64 7.78
N VAL A 41 8.17 3.24 6.59
CA VAL A 41 7.02 4.01 6.07
C VAL A 41 5.80 3.10 5.90
N VAL A 42 5.98 1.91 5.33
CA VAL A 42 4.90 0.92 5.19
C VAL A 42 4.37 0.53 6.57
N ARG A 43 5.26 0.20 7.51
CA ARG A 43 4.89 -0.19 8.86
C ARG A 43 4.13 0.90 9.60
N ALA A 44 4.55 2.16 9.46
CA ALA A 44 3.86 3.32 10.01
C ALA A 44 2.48 3.53 9.36
N SER A 45 2.34 3.19 8.08
CA SER A 45 1.10 3.30 7.32
C SER A 45 0.08 2.18 7.59
N GLU A 46 0.50 1.05 8.15
CA GLU A 46 -0.40 -0.07 8.47
C GLU A 46 -1.44 0.29 9.53
N ALA A 47 -1.06 1.03 10.57
CA ALA A 47 -1.97 1.45 11.64
C ALA A 47 -3.15 2.34 11.16
N PRO A 48 -2.91 3.43 10.38
CA PRO A 48 -3.99 4.22 9.83
C PRO A 48 -4.80 3.46 8.76
N ARG A 49 -4.17 2.60 7.97
CA ARG A 49 -4.88 1.74 7.01
C ARG A 49 -5.85 0.80 7.71
N ARG A 50 -5.46 0.21 8.84
CA ARG A 50 -6.33 -0.67 9.62
C ARG A 50 -7.54 0.09 10.19
N LYS A 51 -7.32 1.30 10.72
CA LYS A 51 -8.41 2.17 11.17
C LYS A 51 -9.38 2.54 10.04
N LEU A 52 -8.88 2.84 8.85
CA LEU A 52 -9.72 3.13 7.68
C LEU A 52 -10.49 1.89 7.20
N GLN A 53 -9.89 0.69 7.28
CA GLN A 53 -10.58 -0.56 6.97
C GLN A 53 -11.69 -0.85 7.98
N GLU A 54 -11.48 -0.60 9.26
CA GLU A 54 -12.51 -0.72 10.31
C GLU A 54 -13.67 0.26 10.07
N HIS A 55 -13.38 1.50 9.65
CA HIS A 55 -14.40 2.49 9.28
C HIS A 55 -15.15 2.15 7.99
N ARG A 56 -14.48 1.46 7.05
CA ARG A 56 -15.12 0.96 5.83
C ARG A 56 -16.00 -0.24 6.15
N ALA A 57 -15.55 -1.15 7.01
CA ALA A 57 -16.33 -2.31 7.44
C ALA A 57 -17.58 -1.92 8.23
N SER A 58 -17.54 -0.82 9.01
CA SER A 58 -18.72 -0.33 9.74
C SER A 58 -19.71 0.47 8.87
N ARG A 59 -19.28 0.97 7.71
CA ARG A 59 -20.16 1.64 6.72
C ARG A 59 -20.61 0.74 5.57
N TRP A 60 -19.91 -0.36 5.33
CA TRP A 60 -20.22 -1.30 4.26
C TRP A 60 -21.35 -2.22 4.71
N ASP A 61 -22.57 -1.85 4.35
CA ASP A 61 -23.76 -2.68 4.50
C ASP A 61 -23.76 -3.76 3.41
N PRO A 62 -23.60 -5.06 3.76
CA PRO A 62 -23.64 -6.14 2.78
C PRO A 62 -25.03 -6.32 2.13
N GLU A 63 -26.10 -5.74 2.67
CA GLU A 63 -27.42 -5.72 2.03
C GLU A 63 -27.58 -4.56 1.02
N ALA A 64 -26.71 -3.54 1.08
CA ALA A 64 -26.62 -2.50 0.05
C ALA A 64 -25.81 -2.95 -1.17
N ALA A 65 -25.19 -4.13 -1.12
CA ALA A 65 -24.68 -4.81 -2.31
C ALA A 65 -25.86 -5.41 -3.09
N LEU A 66 -26.68 -4.56 -3.70
CA LEU A 66 -27.69 -5.01 -4.65
C LEU A 66 -26.99 -5.90 -5.69
N PRO A 67 -27.46 -7.15 -5.90
CA PRO A 67 -26.92 -8.02 -6.93
C PRO A 67 -27.45 -7.51 -8.27
N GLY A 68 -26.81 -6.49 -8.82
CA GLY A 68 -27.19 -5.92 -10.10
C GLY A 68 -26.50 -4.59 -10.35
N GLY A 69 -25.58 -4.58 -11.32
CA GLY A 69 -25.18 -3.32 -11.93
C GLY A 69 -23.75 -3.25 -12.43
N LEU A 70 -23.37 -4.16 -13.32
CA LEU A 70 -22.23 -3.91 -14.22
C LEU A 70 -22.47 -2.71 -15.17
N MET A 71 -23.63 -2.06 -15.13
CA MET A 71 -23.97 -0.82 -15.85
C MET A 71 -25.15 -0.12 -15.15
N SER A 72 -25.02 1.12 -14.66
CA SER A 72 -26.14 2.09 -14.70
C SER A 72 -25.70 3.50 -14.32
N GLY A 73 -25.87 4.44 -15.25
CA GLY A 73 -25.77 5.87 -15.00
C GLY A 73 -27.00 6.40 -14.30
N PHE A 74 -26.93 6.56 -12.98
CA PHE A 74 -27.95 7.29 -12.21
C PHE A 74 -27.29 8.46 -11.48
N PHE A 75 -26.81 9.41 -12.29
CA PHE A 75 -26.85 10.82 -11.91
C PHE A 75 -28.31 11.21 -11.59
N GLU A 76 -28.48 12.04 -10.57
CA GLU A 76 -29.75 12.51 -10.03
C GLU A 76 -30.63 13.22 -11.09
N VAL A 77 -31.93 12.91 -11.12
CA VAL A 77 -32.93 13.75 -11.82
C VAL A 77 -33.77 14.48 -10.76
N PRO A 78 -33.70 15.82 -10.68
CA PRO A 78 -34.46 16.60 -9.70
C PRO A 78 -35.95 16.63 -10.09
N ARG A 79 -36.83 16.15 -9.19
CA ARG A 79 -38.29 16.22 -9.39
C ARG A 79 -38.78 17.67 -9.33
N ARG A 80 -39.25 18.18 -10.46
CA ARG A 80 -39.93 19.48 -10.63
C ARG A 80 -41.27 19.47 -9.87
N ARG A 81 -41.50 20.45 -8.98
CA ARG A 81 -42.78 20.63 -8.27
C ARG A 81 -43.89 21.07 -9.25
N PRO A 82 -45.10 20.51 -9.18
CA PRO A 82 -46.28 21.18 -9.71
C PRO A 82 -46.79 22.20 -8.69
N GLN A 83 -47.00 23.42 -9.14
CA GLN A 83 -47.64 24.53 -8.44
C GLN A 83 -49.04 24.75 -9.05
N PRO A 84 -49.89 25.54 -8.38
CA PRO A 84 -51.09 25.13 -7.64
C PRO A 84 -52.27 24.62 -8.50
#